data_AF-A0AAW5U1J5-F1
#
_entry.id   AF-A0AAW5U1J5-F1
#
_cell.length_a   1.000
_cell.length_b   1.000
_cell.length_c   1.000
_cell.angle_alpha   90.00
_cell.angle_beta   90.00
_cell.angle_gamma   90.00
#
_symmetry.space_group_name_H-M   'P 1'
#
loop_
_entity.id
_entity.type
_entity.pdbx_description
1 polymer ?
#
loop_
_entity_poly.entity_id
_entity_poly.type
_entity_poly.pdbx_seq_one_letter_code
_entity_poly.pdbx_strand_id
1 'polypeptide(L)'
;MAKIQIKSEKLTPFGGIFSIMEQFDSLLAQTIDSTLGLRCTLFGYQYSEILRSLMCVYLCGGSCSEEIVDMVEAYCRHFYIRANRCSSFYDSMFTLTGWKTVEINGIEFE
;
A
#
# COMPACT_ATOMS: atom_id res chain seq x y z
N MET A 1 -29.25 22.56 12.28
CA MET A 1 -28.05 23.41 12.34
C MET A 1 -26.84 22.51 12.54
N ALA A 2 -25.99 22.35 11.52
CA ALA A 2 -24.78 21.56 11.63
C ALA A 2 -23.70 22.40 12.34
N LYS A 3 -23.16 21.88 13.45
CA LYS A 3 -22.03 22.50 14.14
C LYS A 3 -20.76 22.11 13.40
N ILE A 4 -20.11 23.08 12.74
CA ILE A 4 -18.80 22.90 12.10
C ILE A 4 -17.75 23.46 13.07
N GLN A 5 -16.80 22.63 13.45
CA GLN A 5 -15.70 23.00 14.33
C GLN A 5 -14.42 23.11 13.49
N ILE A 6 -13.89 24.33 13.35
CA ILE A 6 -12.67 24.60 12.58
C ILE A 6 -11.47 24.43 13.53
N LYS A 7 -10.67 23.39 13.32
CA LYS A 7 -9.37 23.22 14.01
C LYS A 7 -8.27 23.95 13.23
N SER A 8 -7.42 24.71 13.93
CA SER A 8 -6.31 25.49 13.37
C SER A 8 -4.98 24.73 13.29
N GLU A 9 -4.99 23.43 13.57
CA GLU A 9 -3.79 22.60 13.48
C GLU A 9 -3.32 22.56 12.01
N LYS A 10 -2.03 22.80 11.80
CA LYS A 10 -1.39 22.83 10.48
C LYS A 10 -1.52 21.43 9.85
N LEU A 11 -2.55 21.23 9.03
CA LEU A 11 -2.79 19.94 8.37
C LEU A 11 -1.57 19.60 7.52
N THR A 12 -0.79 18.61 7.95
CA THR A 12 0.19 17.98 7.08
C THR A 12 -0.57 17.03 6.15
N PRO A 13 -0.20 16.90 4.86
CA PRO A 13 -0.89 16.02 3.91
C PRO A 13 -1.01 14.57 4.42
N PHE A 14 -0.08 14.14 5.28
CA PHE A 14 -0.02 12.81 5.89
C PHE A 14 -0.50 12.78 7.35
N GLY A 15 -0.88 13.92 7.95
CA GLY A 15 -1.28 14.01 9.35
C GLY A 15 -2.50 13.14 9.69
N GLY A 16 -3.42 13.01 8.75
CA GLY A 16 -4.56 12.10 8.88
C GLY A 16 -4.15 10.62 8.91
N ILE A 17 -3.12 10.24 8.15
CA ILE A 17 -2.62 8.86 8.11
C ILE A 17 -1.99 8.49 9.45
N PHE A 18 -1.22 9.38 10.07
CA PHE A 18 -0.67 9.14 11.41
C PHE A 18 -1.76 8.89 12.46
N SER A 19 -2.84 9.66 12.42
CA SER A 19 -3.98 9.46 13.32
C SER A 19 -4.69 8.11 13.09
N ILE A 20 -4.85 7.69 11.83
CA ILE A 20 -5.41 6.37 11.49
C ILE A 20 -4.50 5.24 11.99
N MET A 21 -3.18 5.38 11.84
CA MET A 21 -2.21 4.39 12.29
C MET A 21 -2.18 4.26 13.82
N GLU A 22 -2.32 5.37 14.54
CA GLU A 22 -2.45 5.37 16.00
C GLU A 22 -3.73 4.67 16.47
N GLN A 23 -4.85 4.89 15.75
CA GLN A 23 -6.10 4.16 16.02
C GLN A 23 -5.99 2.67 15.69
N PHE A 24 -5.23 2.30 14.65
CA PHE A 24 -4.97 0.90 14.33
C PHE A 24 -4.21 0.20 15.46
N ASP A 25 -3.14 0.81 15.98
CA ASP A 25 -2.35 0.21 17.06
C ASP A 25 -3.16 0.05 18.35
N SER A 26 -4.00 1.04 18.67
CA SER A 26 -4.77 1.04 19.92
C SER A 26 -5.95 0.07 19.90
N LEU A 27 -6.57 -0.18 18.73
CA LEU A 27 -7.81 -0.95 18.64
C LEU A 27 -7.67 -2.28 17.90
N LEU A 28 -6.94 -2.31 16.78
CA LEU A 28 -6.90 -3.49 15.91
C LEU A 28 -5.72 -4.40 16.18
N ALA A 29 -4.55 -3.86 16.53
CA ALA A 29 -3.32 -4.66 16.63
C ALA A 29 -3.47 -5.84 17.58
N GLN A 30 -3.97 -5.59 18.80
CA GLN A 30 -4.20 -6.64 19.79
C GLN A 30 -5.25 -7.66 19.35
N THR A 31 -6.34 -7.23 18.70
CA THR A 31 -7.40 -8.14 18.22
C THR A 31 -6.87 -9.05 17.11
N ILE A 32 -6.06 -8.52 16.20
CA ILE A 32 -5.44 -9.29 15.12
C ILE A 32 -4.52 -10.37 15.71
N ASP A 33 -3.58 -9.97 16.56
CA ASP A 33 -2.58 -10.89 17.09
C ASP A 33 -3.19 -11.94 18.04
N SER A 34 -4.24 -11.57 18.78
CA SER A 34 -4.96 -12.55 19.62
C SER A 34 -5.81 -13.53 18.83
N THR A 35 -6.36 -13.11 17.68
CA THR A 35 -7.20 -13.96 16.81
C THR A 35 -6.36 -14.88 15.94
N LEU A 36 -5.26 -14.38 15.37
CA LEU A 36 -4.38 -15.15 14.47
C LEU A 36 -3.27 -15.88 15.22
N GLY A 37 -3.05 -15.55 16.49
CA GLY A 37 -1.93 -16.03 17.29
C GLY A 37 -0.61 -15.33 16.94
N LEU A 38 0.44 -15.65 17.70
CA LEU A 38 1.78 -15.12 17.45
C LEU A 38 2.37 -15.75 16.18
N ARG A 39 2.90 -14.91 15.28
CA ARG A 39 3.59 -15.38 14.08
C ARG A 39 5.02 -15.80 14.39
N CYS A 40 5.74 -14.95 15.11
CA CYS A 40 7.15 -15.16 15.46
C CYS A 40 7.33 -15.01 16.97
N THR A 41 8.11 -15.88 17.61
CA THR A 41 8.37 -15.81 19.06
C THR A 41 9.69 -15.14 19.42
N LEU A 42 10.65 -15.10 18.47
CA LEU A 42 12.03 -14.63 18.69
C LEU A 42 12.37 -13.41 17.85
N PHE A 43 12.26 -13.51 16.53
CA PHE A 43 12.59 -12.44 15.60
C PHE A 43 11.63 -12.49 14.41
N GLY A 44 11.00 -11.36 14.10
CA GLY A 44 10.09 -11.21 12.98
C GLY A 44 8.84 -10.40 13.35
N TYR A 45 8.17 -9.90 12.31
CA TYR A 45 6.97 -9.09 12.43
C TYR A 45 5.74 -9.94 12.81
N GLN A 46 4.93 -9.46 13.75
CA GLN A 46 3.60 -9.99 14.06
C GLN A 46 2.59 -9.67 12.95
N TYR A 47 1.44 -10.32 12.98
CA TYR A 47 0.40 -10.11 11.97
C TYR A 47 -0.13 -8.67 11.98
N SER A 48 -0.30 -8.07 13.16
CA SER A 48 -0.67 -6.67 13.30
C SER A 48 0.31 -5.72 12.59
N GLU A 49 1.61 -5.93 12.76
CA GLU A 49 2.67 -5.11 12.16
C GLU A 49 2.70 -5.25 10.62
N ILE A 50 2.52 -6.47 10.11
CA ILE A 50 2.43 -6.72 8.66
C ILE A 50 1.21 -6.00 8.07
N LEU A 51 0.04 -6.16 8.70
CA LEU A 51 -1.20 -5.53 8.23
C LEU A 51 -1.13 -4.01 8.34
N ARG A 52 -0.52 -3.47 9.40
CA ARG A 52 -0.23 -2.04 9.54
C ARG A 52 0.64 -1.54 8.40
N SER A 53 1.73 -2.24 8.10
CA SER A 53 2.64 -1.87 7.00
C SER A 53 1.91 -1.84 5.66
N LEU A 54 1.13 -2.88 5.36
CA LEU A 54 0.31 -2.96 4.14
C LEU A 54 -0.74 -1.84 4.06
N MET A 55 -1.42 -1.55 5.17
CA MET A 55 -2.38 -0.44 5.26
C MET A 55 -1.69 0.91 5.03
N CYS A 56 -0.50 1.11 5.58
CA CYS A 56 0.32 2.30 5.34
C CYS A 56 0.67 2.47 3.87
N VAL A 57 1.16 1.41 3.21
CA VAL A 57 1.44 1.42 1.77
C VAL A 57 0.19 1.80 1.00
N TYR A 58 -0.95 1.19 1.30
CA TYR A 58 -2.21 1.47 0.63
C TYR A 58 -2.69 2.93 0.83
N LEU A 59 -2.70 3.43 2.06
CA LEU A 59 -3.17 4.78 2.39
C LEU A 59 -2.25 5.89 1.86
N CYS A 60 -0.96 5.60 1.72
CA CYS A 60 0.01 6.49 1.07
C CYS A 60 -0.05 6.44 -0.46
N GLY A 61 -0.96 5.66 -1.06
CA GLY A 61 -1.03 5.48 -2.51
C GLY A 61 0.11 4.62 -3.08
N GLY A 62 0.83 3.90 -2.22
CA GLY A 62 1.82 2.92 -2.61
C GLY A 62 1.19 1.72 -3.31
N SER A 63 1.98 1.09 -4.17
CA SER A 63 1.51 0.02 -5.06
C SER A 63 1.96 -1.37 -4.61
N CYS A 64 3.14 -1.47 -4.01
CA CYS A 64 3.74 -2.73 -3.57
C CYS A 64 4.81 -2.46 -2.49
N SER A 65 5.14 -3.50 -1.74
CA SER A 65 6.32 -3.53 -0.87
C SER A 65 7.41 -4.34 -1.57
N GLU A 66 8.63 -3.80 -1.63
CA GLU A 66 9.79 -4.42 -2.29
C GLU A 66 10.03 -5.84 -1.78
N GLU A 67 10.10 -6.04 -0.46
CA GLU A 67 10.30 -7.36 0.14
C GLU A 67 9.24 -8.40 -0.26
N ILE A 68 7.99 -7.94 -0.47
CA ILE A 68 6.90 -8.83 -0.91
C ILE A 68 7.06 -9.15 -2.39
N VAL A 69 7.45 -8.18 -3.21
CA VAL A 69 7.68 -8.38 -4.64
C VAL A 69 8.83 -9.36 -4.85
N ASP A 70 9.95 -9.19 -4.15
CA ASP A 70 11.11 -10.09 -4.25
C ASP A 70 10.74 -11.53 -3.86
N MET A 71 9.99 -11.69 -2.77
CA MET A 71 9.49 -12.99 -2.35
C MET A 71 8.56 -13.61 -3.39
N VAL A 72 7.64 -12.84 -3.96
CA VAL A 72 6.70 -13.36 -4.96
C VAL A 72 7.44 -13.70 -6.26
N GLU A 73 8.39 -12.89 -6.69
CA GLU A 73 9.22 -13.17 -7.87
C GLU A 73 10.01 -14.49 -7.71
N ALA A 74 10.56 -14.74 -6.52
CA ALA A 74 11.33 -15.95 -6.24
C ALA A 74 10.49 -17.24 -6.25
N TYR A 75 9.21 -17.17 -5.85
CA TYR A 75 8.38 -18.36 -5.59
C TYR A 75 7.14 -18.48 -6.47
N CYS A 76 6.79 -17.47 -7.26
CA CYS A 76 5.61 -17.48 -8.12
C CYS A 76 6.01 -17.32 -9.58
N ARG A 77 5.44 -18.19 -10.44
CA ARG A 77 5.67 -18.12 -11.89
C ARG A 77 5.04 -16.86 -12.50
N HIS A 78 3.85 -16.46 -12.03
CA HIS A 78 3.11 -15.29 -12.49
C HIS A 78 2.49 -14.58 -11.28
N PHE A 79 2.53 -13.24 -11.26
CA PHE A 79 1.87 -12.44 -10.24
C PHE A 79 1.42 -11.09 -10.80
N TYR A 80 0.45 -10.46 -10.13
CA TYR A 80 -0.16 -9.20 -10.56
C TYR A 80 0.03 -8.13 -9.49
N ILE A 81 0.76 -7.06 -9.83
CA ILE A 81 0.83 -5.85 -9.01
C ILE A 81 -0.21 -4.87 -9.54
N ARG A 82 -1.18 -4.49 -8.70
CA ARG A 82 -2.08 -3.39 -9.00
C ARG A 82 -1.44 -2.09 -8.53
N ALA A 83 -0.78 -1.38 -9.44
CA ALA A 83 -0.31 -0.04 -9.12
C ALA A 83 -1.51 0.91 -8.95
N ASN A 84 -1.67 1.50 -7.76
CA ASN A 84 -2.68 2.53 -7.57
C ASN A 84 -2.20 3.79 -8.30
N ARG A 85 -2.94 4.17 -9.34
CA ARG A 85 -2.42 5.04 -10.41
C ARG A 85 -2.43 6.50 -9.95
N CYS A 86 -1.27 7.07 -9.61
CA CYS A 86 -1.15 8.52 -9.54
C CYS A 86 -1.05 9.08 -10.97
N SER A 87 -1.71 10.21 -11.25
CA SER A 87 -1.68 10.84 -12.57
C SER A 87 -0.25 11.19 -13.01
N SER A 88 0.64 11.53 -12.07
CA SER A 88 2.03 11.86 -12.41
C SER A 88 2.84 10.66 -12.89
N PHE A 89 2.48 9.43 -12.53
CA PHE A 89 3.12 8.23 -13.07
C PHE A 89 2.72 8.03 -14.54
N TYR A 90 1.47 8.30 -14.91
CA TYR A 90 1.06 8.33 -16.31
C TYR A 90 1.87 9.34 -17.09
N ASP A 91 1.96 10.58 -16.59
CA ASP A 91 2.74 11.63 -17.25
C ASP A 91 4.21 11.19 -17.41
N SER A 92 4.80 10.57 -16.38
CA SER A 92 6.17 10.04 -16.43
C SER A 92 6.33 8.87 -17.40
N MET A 93 5.35 7.96 -17.46
CA MET A 93 5.37 6.79 -18.35
C MET A 93 5.17 7.20 -19.82
N PHE A 94 4.34 8.21 -20.10
CA PHE A 94 4.20 8.81 -21.43
C PHE A 94 5.43 9.63 -21.86
N THR A 95 6.25 10.11 -20.91
CA THR A 95 7.53 10.74 -21.25
C THR A 95 8.65 9.75 -21.57
N LEU A 96 8.47 8.46 -21.28
CA LEU A 96 9.44 7.42 -21.67
C LEU A 96 9.39 7.25 -23.20
N THR A 97 10.56 7.22 -23.84
CA THR A 97 10.70 7.00 -25.28
C THR A 97 11.20 5.58 -25.55
N GLY A 98 10.81 4.97 -26.67
CA GLY A 98 11.23 3.62 -27.05
C GLY A 98 10.24 2.50 -26.69
N TRP A 99 8.96 2.83 -26.48
CA TRP A 99 7.90 1.83 -26.39
C TRP A 99 7.86 0.98 -27.65
N LYS A 100 7.68 -0.33 -27.47
CA LYS A 100 7.58 -1.31 -28.55
C LYS A 100 6.16 -1.84 -28.59
N THR A 101 5.51 -1.62 -29.72
CA THR A 101 4.17 -2.16 -29.97
C THR A 101 4.19 -3.68 -29.88
N VAL A 102 3.26 -4.24 -29.12
CA VAL A 102 3.09 -5.68 -28.95
C VAL A 102 1.63 -6.08 -29.17
N GLU A 103 1.43 -7.20 -29.86
CA GLU A 103 0.10 -7.76 -30.10
C GLU A 103 -0.22 -8.76 -28.98
N ILE A 104 -1.32 -8.52 -28.25
CA ILE A 104 -1.83 -9.43 -27.23
C ILE A 104 -3.27 -9.79 -27.61
N ASN A 105 -3.52 -11.08 -27.85
CA ASN A 105 -4.84 -11.62 -28.20
C ASN A 105 -5.50 -10.96 -29.44
N GLY A 106 -4.72 -10.63 -30.47
CA GLY A 106 -5.25 -10.02 -31.70
C GLY A 106 -5.51 -8.52 -31.60
N ILE A 107 -5.09 -7.88 -30.51
CA ILE A 107 -5.21 -6.44 -30.28
C ILE A 107 -3.80 -5.87 -30.12
N GLU A 108 -3.47 -4.87 -30.94
CA GLU A 108 -2.20 -4.15 -30.85
C GLU A 108 -2.25 -3.14 -29.71
N PHE A 109 -1.23 -3.16 -28.86
CA PHE A 109 -1.01 -2.20 -27.79
C PHE A 109 0.31 -1.48 -28.05
N GLU A 110 0.25 -0.13 -28.07
CA GLU A 110 1.41 0.77 -28.16
C GLU A 110 2.08 0.95 -26.79
#